data_AF-A0A0R3TZ08-F1
#
_entry.id   AF-A0A0R3TZ08-F1
#
_cell.length_a   1.000
_cell.length_b   1.000
_cell.length_c   1.000
_cell.angle_alpha   90.00
_cell.angle_beta   90.00
_cell.angle_gamma   90.00
#
_symmetry.space_group_name_H-M   'P 1'
#
loop_
_entity.id
_entity.type
_entity.pdbx_description
1 polymer ?
#
loop_
_entity_poly.entity_id
_entity_poly.type
_entity_poly.pdbx_seq_one_letter_code
_entity_poly.pdbx_strand_id
1 'polypeptide(L)'
;MFGLGSVNQDWSEALKCLRSASERGSIYATGMLALLYFFRSFYTLASRTAYTLVANTELQRRPTSSVRTSRISFSGKNDGHYLGERTFMLRAVTVACFIYALCLDRGLGVQRDSNAASAMYSKCIQLDPVTTSHLQDMVIRAEL
;
A
#
# COMPACT_ATOMS: atom_id res chain seq x y z
N MET A 1 -16.74 27.48 -12.17
CA MET A 1 -16.26 26.38 -13.06
C MET A 1 -14.86 26.03 -12.61
N PHE A 2 -14.64 24.83 -12.06
CA PHE A 2 -13.31 24.40 -11.62
C PHE A 2 -12.48 24.00 -12.85
N GLY A 3 -11.34 24.66 -13.01
CA GLY A 3 -10.49 24.56 -14.19
C GLY A 3 -9.97 23.14 -14.42
N LEU A 4 -10.33 22.57 -15.57
CA LEU A 4 -9.48 21.61 -16.26
C LEU A 4 -8.29 22.37 -16.86
N GLY A 5 -7.42 22.90 -16.02
CA GLY A 5 -6.07 23.25 -16.42
C GLY A 5 -5.27 21.96 -16.53
N SER A 6 -4.40 21.84 -17.53
CA SER A 6 -3.34 20.83 -17.56
C SER A 6 -2.48 21.00 -16.30
N VAL A 7 -2.88 20.36 -15.21
CA VAL A 7 -2.13 20.35 -13.95
C VAL A 7 -0.76 19.77 -14.28
N ASN A 8 0.26 20.61 -14.23
CA ASN A 8 1.64 20.13 -14.23
C ASN A 8 1.77 19.14 -13.07
N GLN A 9 2.41 17.99 -13.30
CA GLN A 9 2.59 16.97 -12.28
C GLN A 9 3.55 17.49 -11.19
N ASP A 10 3.03 18.30 -10.27
CA ASP A 10 3.78 18.94 -9.20
C ASP A 10 3.88 17.98 -8.01
N TRP A 11 4.98 17.24 -7.98
CA TRP A 11 5.26 16.25 -6.93
C TRP A 11 5.47 16.87 -5.56
N SER A 12 5.94 18.11 -5.49
CA SER A 12 6.21 18.82 -4.24
C SER A 12 4.91 19.13 -3.49
N GLU A 13 3.88 19.58 -4.21
CA GLU A 13 2.55 19.82 -3.66
C GLU A 13 1.83 18.51 -3.32
N ALA A 14 1.96 17.49 -4.19
CA ALA A 14 1.44 16.16 -3.90
C ALA A 14 2.02 15.58 -2.60
N LEU A 15 3.33 15.73 -2.40
CA LEU A 15 4.02 15.26 -1.18
C LEU A 15 3.54 16.03 0.06
N LYS A 16 3.40 17.35 -0.01
CA LYS A 16 2.87 18.16 1.11
C LYS A 16 1.45 17.71 1.48
N CYS A 17 0.58 17.53 0.49
CA CYS A 17 -0.79 17.09 0.70
C CYS A 17 -0.83 15.69 1.35
N LEU A 18 -0.11 14.72 0.79
CA LEU A 18 -0.04 13.36 1.31
C LEU A 18 0.54 13.31 2.72
N ARG A 19 1.58 14.12 3.00
CA ARG A 19 2.15 14.23 4.34
C ARG A 19 1.12 14.76 5.34
N SER A 20 0.45 15.86 5.03
CA SER A 20 -0.58 16.43 5.92
C SER A 20 -1.73 15.45 6.18
N ALA A 21 -2.13 14.67 5.17
CA ALA A 21 -3.16 13.64 5.31
C ALA A 21 -2.65 12.42 6.12
N SER A 22 -1.39 12.06 5.95
CA SER A 22 -0.75 10.98 6.70
C SER A 22 -0.62 11.31 8.19
N GLU A 23 -0.28 12.56 8.52
CA GLU A 23 -0.18 13.06 9.89
C GLU A 23 -1.55 13.07 10.59
N ARG A 24 -2.65 13.21 9.83
CA ARG A 24 -4.03 13.03 10.31
C ARG A 24 -4.44 11.56 10.47
N GLY A 25 -3.59 10.61 10.13
CA GLY A 25 -3.85 9.17 10.27
C GLY A 25 -4.54 8.51 9.07
N SER A 26 -4.53 9.13 7.89
CA SER A 26 -5.11 8.51 6.68
C SER A 26 -4.26 7.36 6.16
N ILE A 27 -4.76 6.12 6.31
CA ILE A 27 -4.11 4.87 5.87
C ILE A 27 -3.80 4.90 4.37
N TYR A 28 -4.73 5.43 3.57
CA TYR A 28 -4.55 5.51 2.13
C TYR A 28 -3.41 6.47 1.75
N ALA A 29 -3.40 7.67 2.36
CA ALA A 29 -2.37 8.67 2.10
C ALA A 29 -0.98 8.16 2.51
N THR A 30 -0.86 7.49 3.66
CA THR A 30 0.38 6.86 4.11
C THR A 30 0.89 5.78 3.16
N GLY A 31 0.01 4.94 2.59
CA GLY A 31 0.42 3.91 1.64
C GLY A 31 0.90 4.50 0.32
N MET A 32 0.22 5.53 -0.19
CA MET A 32 0.65 6.26 -1.39
C MET A 32 1.94 7.06 -1.15
N LEU A 33 2.11 7.62 0.05
CA LEU A 33 3.33 8.32 0.46
C LEU A 33 4.54 7.37 0.48
N ALA A 34 4.39 6.15 1.00
CA ALA A 34 5.44 5.13 0.98
C ALA A 34 5.87 4.77 -0.45
N LEU A 35 4.89 4.64 -1.37
CA LEU A 35 5.14 4.40 -2.79
C LEU A 35 5.90 5.55 -3.45
N LEU A 36 5.52 6.80 -3.18
CA LEU A 36 6.24 7.96 -3.68
C LEU A 36 7.67 8.06 -3.15
N TYR A 37 7.90 7.74 -1.87
CA TYR A 37 9.26 7.71 -1.32
C TYR A 37 10.11 6.63 -1.98
N PHE A 38 9.53 5.48 -2.31
CA PHE A 38 10.22 4.41 -3.01
C PHE A 38 10.65 4.84 -4.41
N PHE A 39 9.76 5.45 -5.20
CA PHE A 39 10.10 5.97 -6.54
C PHE A 39 11.16 7.09 -6.53
N ARG A 40 11.32 7.78 -5.40
CA ARG A 40 12.34 8.83 -5.21
C ARG A 40 13.61 8.34 -4.52
N SER A 41 13.78 7.03 -4.39
CA SER A 41 14.94 6.38 -3.78
C SER A 41 15.17 6.70 -2.30
N PHE A 42 14.15 7.19 -1.58
CA PHE A 42 14.20 7.41 -0.13
C PHE A 42 13.83 6.13 0.64
N TYR A 43 14.64 5.08 0.48
CA TYR A 43 14.28 3.73 0.92
C TYR A 43 14.14 3.58 2.45
N THR A 44 14.97 4.26 3.24
CA THR A 44 14.88 4.22 4.72
C THR A 44 13.57 4.82 5.25
N LEU A 45 13.09 5.88 4.59
CA LEU A 45 11.84 6.53 4.94
C LEU A 45 10.64 5.72 4.43
N ALA A 46 10.75 5.17 3.21
CA ALA A 46 9.74 4.30 2.62
C ALA A 46 9.52 3.04 3.48
N SER A 47 10.59 2.35 3.88
CA SER A 47 10.51 1.15 4.70
C SER A 47 9.92 1.44 6.08
N ARG A 48 10.34 2.54 6.72
CA ARG A 48 9.81 2.96 8.02
C ARG A 48 8.33 3.29 7.96
N THR A 49 7.92 4.11 6.99
CA THR A 49 6.51 4.49 6.82
C THR A 49 5.64 3.27 6.51
N ALA A 50 6.09 2.40 5.61
CA ALA A 50 5.43 1.15 5.29
C ALA A 50 5.29 0.22 6.51
N TYR A 51 6.36 0.03 7.28
CA TYR A 51 6.36 -0.78 8.50
C TYR A 51 5.36 -0.24 9.53
N THR A 52 5.38 1.07 9.78
CA THR A 52 4.44 1.69 10.73
C THR A 52 2.99 1.52 10.28
N LEU A 53 2.71 1.61 8.99
CA LEU A 53 1.37 1.40 8.45
C LEU A 53 0.91 -0.05 8.67
N VAL A 54 1.74 -1.02 8.30
CA VAL A 54 1.42 -2.43 8.45
C VAL A 54 1.18 -2.76 9.94
N ALA A 55 2.04 -2.27 10.84
CA ALA A 55 1.86 -2.45 12.28
C ALA A 55 0.53 -1.86 12.79
N ASN A 56 0.17 -0.65 12.36
CA ASN A 56 -1.08 0.00 12.76
C ASN A 56 -2.32 -0.74 12.23
N THR A 57 -2.26 -1.28 11.01
CA THR A 57 -3.39 -2.02 10.42
C THR A 57 -3.60 -3.39 11.05
N GLU A 58 -2.54 -4.07 11.50
CA GLU A 58 -2.66 -5.31 12.27
C GLU A 58 -3.36 -5.11 13.62
N LEU A 59 -3.15 -3.95 14.27
CA LEU A 59 -3.85 -3.59 15.50
C LEU A 59 -5.34 -3.30 15.28
N GLN A 60 -5.70 -2.73 14.12
CA GLN A 60 -7.10 -2.54 13.70
C GLN A 60 -7.77 -3.83 13.22
N ARG A 61 -7.00 -4.90 12.96
CA ARG A 61 -7.49 -6.26 12.68
C ARG A 61 -7.88 -7.01 13.97
N ARG A 62 -8.17 -6.31 15.08
CA ARG A 62 -8.96 -6.92 16.16
C ARG A 62 -10.39 -7.10 15.66
N PRO A 63 -10.94 -8.32 15.68
CA PRO A 63 -12.15 -8.66 14.97
C PRO A 63 -13.34 -8.03 15.68
N THR A 64 -13.83 -6.89 15.20
CA THR A 64 -15.25 -6.60 15.33
C THR A 64 -15.96 -7.61 14.43
N SER A 65 -16.29 -8.75 15.04
CA SER A 65 -17.29 -9.73 14.62
C SER A 65 -17.40 -10.02 13.12
N SER A 66 -16.93 -11.20 12.73
CA SER A 66 -17.50 -11.95 11.60
C SER A 66 -17.52 -11.24 10.24
N VAL A 67 -16.34 -10.87 9.74
CA VAL A 67 -16.09 -11.09 8.31
C VAL A 67 -14.88 -12.00 8.24
N ARG A 68 -15.14 -13.31 8.41
CA ARG A 68 -14.37 -14.30 7.66
C ARG A 68 -14.32 -13.72 6.26
N THR A 69 -13.12 -13.46 5.75
CA THR A 69 -12.86 -13.38 4.33
C THR A 69 -13.47 -14.63 3.72
N SER A 70 -14.76 -14.55 3.36
CA SER A 70 -15.29 -15.33 2.27
C SER A 70 -14.33 -14.98 1.16
N ARG A 71 -13.54 -15.97 0.73
CA ARG A 71 -12.84 -15.95 -0.56
C ARG A 71 -13.75 -15.15 -1.47
N ILE A 72 -13.36 -13.93 -1.84
CA ILE A 72 -14.19 -13.12 -2.70
C ILE A 72 -14.08 -13.82 -4.03
N SER A 73 -15.00 -14.74 -4.24
CA SER A 73 -15.23 -15.43 -5.48
C SER A 73 -15.31 -14.34 -6.53
N PHE A 74 -14.41 -14.39 -7.50
CA PHE A 74 -14.42 -13.55 -8.70
C PHE A 74 -15.59 -13.94 -9.63
N SER A 75 -16.73 -14.29 -9.06
CA SER A 75 -17.89 -14.77 -9.77
C SER A 75 -19.15 -14.32 -9.05
N GLY A 76 -19.72 -13.26 -9.60
CA GLY A 76 -21.15 -12.92 -9.58
C GLY A 76 -21.89 -13.05 -8.25
N LYS A 77 -22.07 -11.92 -7.57
CA LYS A 77 -23.42 -11.40 -7.24
C LYS A 77 -23.32 -10.08 -6.50
N ASN A 78 -23.80 -9.05 -7.20
CA ASN A 78 -24.61 -7.94 -6.71
C ASN A 78 -24.97 -8.03 -5.22
N ASP A 79 -24.31 -7.21 -4.41
CA ASP A 79 -24.94 -6.44 -3.32
C ASP A 79 -24.12 -5.15 -3.16
N GLY A 80 -24.67 -4.09 -3.73
CA GLY A 80 -24.03 -2.80 -3.86
C GLY A 80 -23.94 -2.02 -2.54
N HIS A 81 -22.99 -1.09 -2.54
CA HIS A 81 -23.01 0.19 -1.83
C HIS A 81 -22.15 0.39 -0.55
N TYR A 82 -21.41 -0.59 -0.01
CA TYR A 82 -20.43 -0.30 1.08
C TYR A 82 -19.08 -1.03 0.98
N LEU A 83 -18.72 -1.53 -0.21
CA LEU A 83 -17.45 -2.25 -0.45
C LEU A 83 -16.32 -1.37 -1.01
N GLY A 84 -16.60 -0.10 -1.36
CA GLY A 84 -15.63 0.82 -1.97
C GLY A 84 -14.60 1.38 -0.98
N GLU A 85 -14.98 1.68 0.26
CA GLU A 85 -14.06 2.33 1.21
C GLU A 85 -12.98 1.37 1.72
N ARG A 86 -13.31 0.08 1.89
CA ARG A 86 -12.35 -0.93 2.34
C ARG A 86 -11.34 -1.33 1.27
N THR A 87 -11.69 -1.23 -0.02
CA THR A 87 -10.75 -1.60 -1.10
C THR A 87 -9.58 -0.63 -1.19
N PHE A 88 -9.78 0.67 -0.97
CA PHE A 88 -8.67 1.64 -0.97
C PHE A 88 -7.72 1.42 0.21
N MET A 89 -8.25 1.15 1.40
CA MET A 89 -7.43 0.83 2.57
C MET A 89 -6.64 -0.46 2.35
N LEU A 90 -7.28 -1.52 1.84
CA LEU A 90 -6.61 -2.78 1.53
C LEU A 90 -5.49 -2.58 0.50
N ARG A 91 -5.75 -1.84 -0.58
CA ARG A 91 -4.73 -1.48 -1.57
C ARG A 91 -3.53 -0.76 -0.95
N ALA A 92 -3.77 0.23 -0.10
CA ALA A 92 -2.71 0.96 0.57
C ALA A 92 -1.85 0.05 1.47
N VAL A 93 -2.48 -0.87 2.19
CA VAL A 93 -1.77 -1.87 3.01
C VAL A 93 -0.98 -2.84 2.15
N THR A 94 -1.56 -3.33 1.05
CA THR A 94 -0.87 -4.21 0.10
C THR A 94 0.36 -3.53 -0.50
N VAL A 95 0.23 -2.28 -0.94
CA VAL A 95 1.35 -1.47 -1.45
C VAL A 95 2.44 -1.30 -0.40
N ALA A 96 2.09 -0.92 0.82
CA ALA A 96 3.07 -0.76 1.90
C ALA A 96 3.76 -2.09 2.25
N CYS A 97 3.00 -3.18 2.35
CA CYS A 97 3.53 -4.51 2.66
C CYS A 97 4.50 -4.99 1.56
N PHE A 98 4.17 -4.71 0.30
CA PHE A 98 5.02 -5.05 -0.85
C PHE A 98 6.30 -4.22 -0.88
N ILE A 99 6.22 -2.90 -0.66
CA ILE A 99 7.39 -2.02 -0.57
C ILE A 99 8.31 -2.43 0.57
N TYR A 100 7.74 -2.76 1.73
CA TYR A 100 8.53 -3.23 2.86
C TYR A 100 9.22 -4.56 2.55
N ALA A 101 8.53 -5.49 1.90
CA ALA A 101 9.12 -6.76 1.45
C ALA A 101 10.26 -6.55 0.44
N LEU A 102 10.12 -5.62 -0.51
CA LEU A 102 11.18 -5.23 -1.45
C LEU A 102 12.39 -4.62 -0.73
N CYS A 103 12.16 -3.74 0.24
CA CYS A 103 13.23 -3.17 1.05
C CYS A 103 14.00 -4.24 1.82
N LEU A 104 13.31 -5.26 2.38
CA LEU A 104 13.94 -6.38 3.07
C LEU A 104 14.70 -7.32 2.14
N ASP A 105 14.15 -7.61 0.96
CA ASP A 105 14.76 -8.54 -0.01
C ASP A 105 16.02 -7.94 -0.67
N ARG A 106 15.94 -6.66 -1.06
CA ARG A 106 17.06 -5.90 -1.64
C ARG A 106 18.04 -5.36 -0.59
N GLY A 107 17.67 -5.32 0.70
CA GLY A 107 18.48 -4.73 1.77
C GLY A 107 18.56 -3.20 1.69
N LEU A 108 17.51 -2.54 1.21
CA LEU A 108 17.47 -1.09 1.01
C LEU A 108 16.99 -0.38 2.27
N GLY A 109 17.92 0.21 3.02
CA GLY A 109 17.61 1.01 4.21
C GLY A 109 17.20 0.21 5.46
N VAL A 110 17.18 -1.13 5.38
CA VAL A 110 16.93 -2.08 6.49
C VAL A 110 17.88 -3.28 6.29
N GLN A 111 18.21 -4.01 7.37
CA GLN A 111 18.94 -5.28 7.24
C GLN A 111 18.17 -6.26 6.36
N ARG A 112 18.91 -6.96 5.51
CA ARG A 112 18.37 -7.96 4.61
C ARG A 112 17.80 -9.13 5.41
N ASP A 113 16.52 -9.40 5.24
CA ASP A 113 15.84 -10.54 5.86
C ASP A 113 14.89 -11.19 4.84
N SER A 114 15.35 -12.30 4.25
CA SER A 114 14.59 -13.05 3.25
C SER A 114 13.39 -13.78 3.86
N ASN A 115 13.46 -14.16 5.14
CA ASN A 115 12.38 -14.90 5.78
C ASN A 115 11.20 -13.95 6.07
N ALA A 116 11.49 -12.78 6.66
CA ALA A 116 10.49 -11.74 6.87
C ALA A 116 9.91 -11.22 5.54
N ALA A 117 10.73 -11.09 4.48
CA ALA A 117 10.26 -10.69 3.16
C ALA A 117 9.22 -11.69 2.59
N SER A 118 9.49 -13.00 2.66
CA SER A 118 8.58 -14.03 2.14
C SER A 118 7.22 -14.06 2.88
N ALA A 119 7.24 -13.82 4.20
CA ALA A 119 6.03 -13.68 5.00
C ALA A 119 5.19 -12.47 4.55
N MET A 120 5.84 -11.33 4.29
CA MET A 120 5.18 -10.12 3.82
C MET A 120 4.65 -10.26 2.38
N TYR A 121 5.35 -10.94 1.48
CA TYR A 121 4.84 -11.24 0.14
C TYR A 121 3.60 -12.14 0.19
N SER A 122 3.65 -13.21 0.99
CA SER A 122 2.51 -14.11 1.20
C SER A 122 1.28 -13.34 1.71
N LYS A 123 1.51 -12.38 2.60
CA LYS A 123 0.47 -11.50 3.11
C LYS A 123 -0.12 -10.57 2.05
N CYS A 124 0.70 -9.97 1.18
CA CYS A 124 0.22 -9.12 0.08
C CYS A 124 -0.77 -9.86 -0.82
N ILE A 125 -0.41 -11.10 -1.20
CA ILE A 125 -1.22 -11.96 -2.07
C ILE A 125 -2.57 -12.30 -1.41
N GLN A 126 -2.58 -12.51 -0.08
CA GLN A 126 -3.82 -12.77 0.66
C GLN A 126 -4.73 -11.54 0.80
N LEU A 127 -4.17 -10.33 0.78
CA LEU A 127 -4.94 -9.09 0.91
C LEU A 127 -5.56 -8.66 -0.42
N ASP A 128 -4.72 -8.46 -1.44
CA ASP A 128 -5.16 -8.01 -2.76
C ASP A 128 -4.23 -8.57 -3.86
N PRO A 129 -4.59 -9.71 -4.47
CA PRO A 129 -3.76 -10.34 -5.49
C PRO A 129 -3.67 -9.51 -6.77
N VAL A 130 -4.71 -8.72 -7.10
CA VAL A 130 -4.76 -7.92 -8.33
C VAL A 130 -3.78 -6.75 -8.24
N THR A 131 -3.75 -6.05 -7.11
CA THR A 131 -2.77 -4.98 -6.90
C THR A 131 -1.35 -5.54 -6.81
N THR A 132 -1.18 -6.72 -6.20
CA THR A 132 0.13 -7.37 -6.08
C THR A 132 0.70 -7.75 -7.46
N SER A 133 -0.11 -8.31 -8.37
CA SER A 133 0.36 -8.64 -9.72
C SER A 133 0.77 -7.39 -10.50
N HIS A 134 0.01 -6.30 -10.38
CA HIS A 134 0.37 -5.03 -11.02
C HIS A 134 1.69 -4.47 -10.47
N LEU A 135 1.90 -4.50 -9.15
CA LEU A 135 3.15 -4.05 -8.55
C LEU A 135 4.33 -4.93 -8.98
N GLN A 136 4.11 -6.25 -9.08
CA GLN A 136 5.13 -7.18 -9.56
C GLN A 136 5.49 -6.91 -11.02
N ASP A 137 4.50 -6.64 -11.88
CA ASP A 137 4.74 -6.26 -13.27
C ASP A 137 5.57 -4.97 -13.37
N MET A 138 5.30 -3.98 -12.52
CA MET A 138 6.10 -2.75 -12.45
C MET A 138 7.55 -3.03 -12.02
N VAL A 139 7.78 -3.95 -11.08
CA VAL A 139 9.12 -4.38 -10.67
C VAL A 139 9.84 -5.08 -11.82
N ILE A 140 9.16 -5.96 -12.55
CA ILE A 140 9.72 -6.69 -13.70
C ILE A 140 10.10 -5.73 -14.83
N ARG A 141 9.27 -4.71 -15.08
CA ARG A 141 9.52 -3.65 -16.08
C ARG A 141 10.61 -2.66 -15.65
N ALA A 142 11.18 -2.82 -14.44
CA ALA A 142 12.15 -1.90 -13.83
C ALA A 142 11.64 -0.46 -13.71
N GLU A 143 10.32 -0.28 -13.59
CA GLU A 143 9.69 1.01 -13.32
C GLU A 143 9.78 1.38 -11.82
N LEU A 144 10.35 0.49 -10.99
CA LEU A 144 10.44 0.54 -9.51
C LEU A 144 11.87 0.45 -8.95
#